data_AF-A0A537VBW8-F1
#
_entry.id   AF-A0A537VBW8-F1
#
_cell.length_a   1.000
_cell.length_b   1.000
_cell.length_c   1.000
_cell.angle_alpha   90.00
_cell.angle_beta   90.00
_cell.angle_gamma   90.00
#
_symmetry.space_group_name_H-M   'P 1'
#
loop_
_entity.id
_entity.type
_entity.pdbx_description
1 polymer ?
#
loop_
_entity_poly.entity_id
_entity_poly.type
_entity_poly.pdbx_seq_one_letter_code
_entity_poly.pdbx_strand_id
1 'polypeptide(L)'
;MDGALYLVGTPIGNLGDMSARVRDTLGSVDFVAAEDTRRTGRLLQSFGVKTRLVSLFDANEKERTGELLRHLRQGRSVAIVSDGGMPLVSDPGYR
;
A
#
# COMPACT_ATOMS: atom_id res chain seq x y z
N MET A 1 -17.70 -10.79 -6.08
CA MET A 1 -17.64 -9.60 -5.21
C MET A 1 -16.43 -8.81 -5.64
N ASP A 2 -16.53 -7.48 -5.65
CA ASP A 2 -15.38 -6.62 -5.91
C ASP A 2 -14.35 -6.74 -4.77
N GLY A 3 -13.08 -6.50 -5.08
CA GLY A 3 -11.99 -6.47 -4.12
C GLY A 3 -11.99 -5.17 -3.30
N ALA A 4 -11.19 -5.14 -2.24
CA ALA A 4 -11.10 -3.99 -1.35
C ALA A 4 -9.84 -3.17 -1.60
N LEU A 5 -9.98 -1.85 -1.57
CA LEU A 5 -8.86 -0.90 -1.53
C LEU A 5 -8.63 -0.47 -0.08
N TYR A 6 -7.44 -0.75 0.45
CA TYR A 6 -7.04 -0.37 1.80
C TYR A 6 -6.07 0.81 1.73
N LEU A 7 -6.40 1.89 2.44
CA LEU A 7 -5.48 2.99 2.67
C LEU A 7 -4.76 2.73 3.99
N VAL A 8 -3.45 2.56 3.93
CA VAL A 8 -2.64 2.09 5.06
C VAL A 8 -1.61 3.13 5.44
N GLY A 9 -1.77 3.68 6.65
CA GLY A 9 -0.75 4.49 7.29
C GLY A 9 0.46 3.68 7.71
N THR A 10 1.66 4.21 7.50
CA THR A 10 2.91 3.59 7.95
C THR A 10 3.52 4.37 9.13
N PRO A 11 4.23 3.71 10.06
CA PRO A 11 4.83 4.38 11.20
C PRO A 11 5.82 5.49 10.81
N ILE A 12 5.77 6.62 11.51
CA ILE A 12 6.69 7.76 11.34
C ILE A 12 7.84 7.61 12.36
N GLY A 13 8.75 6.69 12.08
CA GLY A 13 9.99 6.51 12.84
C GLY A 13 10.01 5.31 13.79
N ASN A 14 8.95 5.06 14.57
CA ASN A 14 8.91 3.95 15.52
C ASN A 14 8.12 2.75 14.97
N LEU A 15 8.80 1.63 14.69
CA LEU A 15 8.16 0.41 14.19
C LEU A 15 7.11 -0.17 15.18
N GLY A 16 7.20 0.15 16.46
CA GLY A 16 6.22 -0.25 17.48
C GLY A 16 4.81 0.31 17.27
N ASP A 17 4.67 1.39 16.49
CA ASP A 17 3.37 2.01 16.21
C ASP A 17 2.55 1.23 15.16
N MET A 18 3.14 0.17 14.60
CA MET A 18 2.46 -0.68 13.62
C MET A 18 1.34 -1.50 14.28
N SER A 19 0.09 -1.21 13.92
CA SER A 19 -1.06 -1.96 14.43
C SER A 19 -1.10 -3.40 13.89
N ALA A 20 -1.73 -4.32 14.66
CA ALA A 20 -2.00 -5.68 14.20
C ALA A 20 -2.80 -5.70 12.89
N ARG A 21 -3.83 -4.85 12.79
CA ARG A 21 -4.67 -4.75 11.59
C ARG A 21 -3.88 -4.35 10.34
N VAL A 22 -2.90 -3.46 10.45
CA VAL A 22 -2.07 -3.08 9.30
C VAL A 22 -1.22 -4.27 8.85
N ARG A 23 -0.59 -5.00 9.79
CA ARG A 23 0.19 -6.20 9.45
C ARG A 23 -0.67 -7.25 8.75
N ASP A 24 -1.85 -7.53 9.29
CA ASP A 24 -2.79 -8.51 8.73
C ASP A 24 -3.24 -8.08 7.32
N THR A 25 -3.59 -6.80 7.15
CA THR A 25 -4.02 -6.26 5.85
C THR A 25 -2.92 -6.37 4.81
N LEU A 26 -1.69 -5.92 5.14
CA LEU A 26 -0.56 -5.97 4.22
C LEU A 26 -0.16 -7.40 3.87
N GLY A 27 -0.40 -8.37 4.76
CA GLY A 27 -0.19 -9.79 4.50
C GLY A 27 -1.30 -10.49 3.71
N SER A 28 -2.51 -9.94 3.66
CA SER A 28 -3.68 -10.56 3.00
C SER A 28 -3.98 -10.00 1.61
N VAL A 29 -3.52 -8.80 1.28
CA VAL A 29 -3.75 -8.16 -0.03
C VAL A 29 -2.92 -8.81 -1.15
N ASP A 30 -3.42 -8.77 -2.38
CA ASP A 30 -2.75 -9.33 -3.55
C ASP A 30 -1.45 -8.58 -3.88
N PHE A 31 -1.44 -7.26 -3.65
CA PHE A 31 -0.23 -6.43 -3.75
C PHE A 31 -0.36 -5.13 -2.96
N VAL A 32 0.79 -4.53 -2.68
CA VAL A 32 0.93 -3.24 -2.02
C VAL A 32 1.47 -2.23 -3.04
N ALA A 33 0.72 -1.17 -3.27
CA ALA A 33 1.14 0.00 -4.01
C ALA A 33 1.84 1.00 -3.06
N ALA A 34 3.07 1.38 -3.38
CA ALA A 34 3.90 2.24 -2.53
C ALA A 34 4.64 3.30 -3.35
N GLU A 35 4.90 4.45 -2.75
CA GLU A 35 5.72 5.51 -3.35
C GLU A 35 7.18 5.06 -3.51
N ASP A 36 7.90 4.79 -2.41
CA ASP A 36 9.20 4.10 -2.42
C ASP A 36 9.05 2.63 -2.02
N THR A 37 9.06 1.75 -3.03
CA THR A 37 8.99 0.30 -2.84
C THR A 37 10.20 -0.26 -2.08
N ARG A 38 11.35 0.40 -2.07
CA ARG A 38 12.54 -0.03 -1.30
C ARG A 38 12.36 0.27 0.18
N ARG A 39 11.76 1.42 0.51
CA ARG A 39 11.44 1.77 1.90
C ARG A 39 10.33 0.86 2.43
N THR A 40 9.25 0.72 1.68
CA THR A 40 8.15 -0.18 2.03
C THR A 40 8.62 -1.63 2.12
N GLY A 41 9.51 -2.08 1.23
CA GLY A 41 10.09 -3.43 1.31
C GLY A 41 10.82 -3.70 2.62
N ARG A 42 11.62 -2.74 3.10
CA ARG A 42 12.28 -2.83 4.43
C ARG A 42 11.28 -2.87 5.57
N LEU A 43 10.21 -2.06 5.48
CA LEU A 43 9.13 -2.06 6.47
C LEU A 43 8.46 -3.45 6.54
N LEU A 44 8.02 -4.00 5.39
CA LEU A 44 7.41 -5.33 5.33
C LEU A 44 8.35 -6.42 5.86
N GLN A 45 9.64 -6.36 5.51
CA GLN A 45 10.64 -7.29 6.01
C GLN A 45 10.75 -7.26 7.54
N SER A 46 10.72 -6.07 8.16
CA SER A 46 10.78 -5.93 9.62
C SER A 46 9.59 -6.57 10.35
N PHE A 47 8.45 -6.76 9.66
CA PHE A 47 7.26 -7.42 10.18
C PHE A 47 7.07 -8.85 9.66
N GLY A 48 8.01 -9.39 8.89
CA GLY A 48 7.90 -10.73 8.31
C GLY A 48 6.80 -10.87 7.25
N VAL A 49 6.31 -9.75 6.69
CA VAL A 49 5.26 -9.72 5.66
C VAL A 49 5.89 -9.90 4.29
N LYS A 50 5.35 -10.84 3.50
CA LYS A 50 5.78 -11.11 2.12
C LYS A 50 4.63 -10.85 1.16
N THR A 51 4.62 -9.67 0.56
CA THR A 51 3.58 -9.25 -0.39
C THR A 51 4.22 -8.57 -1.58
N ARG A 52 3.65 -8.76 -2.77
CA ARG A 52 4.13 -8.12 -4.00
C ARG A 52 4.05 -6.60 -3.86
N LEU A 53 5.12 -5.90 -4.21
CA LEU A 53 5.17 -4.44 -4.24
C LEU A 53 5.04 -3.91 -5.67
N VAL A 54 4.30 -2.82 -5.81
CA VAL A 54 4.13 -2.06 -7.05
C VAL A 54 4.39 -0.58 -6.74
N SER A 55 5.09 0.12 -7.63
CA SER A 55 5.33 1.55 -7.43
C SER A 55 4.12 2.39 -7.86
N LEU A 56 3.74 3.34 -7.01
CA LEU A 56 2.67 4.31 -7.24
C LEU A 56 3.17 5.70 -6.81
N PHE A 57 3.39 6.59 -7.77
CA PHE A 57 3.87 7.95 -7.57
C PHE A 57 3.30 8.89 -8.64
N ASP A 58 3.37 10.21 -8.43
CA ASP A 58 2.70 11.22 -9.28
C ASP A 58 2.83 10.98 -10.80
N ALA A 59 4.04 10.65 -11.27
CA ALA A 59 4.30 10.46 -12.70
C ALA A 59 3.61 9.21 -13.29
N ASN A 60 3.24 8.21 -12.48
CA ASN A 60 2.57 6.99 -12.93
C ASN A 60 1.15 6.80 -12.38
N GLU A 61 0.68 7.71 -11.51
CA GLU A 61 -0.61 7.61 -10.81
C GLU A 61 -1.77 7.37 -11.79
N LYS A 62 -1.89 8.17 -12.85
CA LYS A 62 -2.98 8.02 -13.84
C LYS A 62 -3.03 6.65 -14.50
N GLU A 63 -1.87 6.11 -14.88
CA GLU A 63 -1.80 4.78 -15.49
C GLU A 63 -2.14 3.70 -14.46
N ARG A 64 -1.57 3.83 -13.25
CA ARG A 64 -1.76 2.88 -12.15
C ARG A 64 -3.20 2.86 -11.64
N THR A 65 -3.89 3.99 -11.58
CA THR A 65 -5.30 4.06 -11.19
C THR A 65 -6.18 3.16 -12.09
N GLY A 66 -5.92 3.14 -13.40
CA GLY A 66 -6.60 2.23 -14.32
C GLY A 66 -6.31 0.74 -14.07
N GLU A 67 -5.08 0.40 -13.70
CA GLU A 67 -4.69 -0.96 -13.31
C GLU A 67 -5.32 -1.39 -11.97
N LEU A 68 -5.29 -0.52 -10.96
CA LEU A 68 -5.90 -0.73 -9.66
C LEU A 68 -7.41 -1.01 -9.78
N LEU A 69 -8.13 -0.16 -10.53
CA LEU A 69 -9.56 -0.35 -10.76
C LEU A 69 -9.88 -1.67 -11.45
N ARG A 70 -9.05 -2.12 -12.40
CA ARG A 70 -9.22 -3.44 -13.03
C ARG A 70 -9.03 -4.57 -12.03
N HIS A 71 -8.03 -4.49 -11.17
CA HIS A 71 -7.80 -5.51 -10.14
C HIS A 71 -8.93 -5.58 -9.12
N LEU A 72 -9.41 -4.42 -8.63
CA LEU A 72 -10.54 -4.36 -7.70
C LEU A 72 -11.79 -4.99 -8.32
N ARG A 73 -12.13 -4.67 -9.57
CA ARG A 73 -13.26 -5.29 -10.29
C ARG A 73 -13.10 -6.79 -10.54
N GLN A 74 -11.88 -7.31 -10.48
CA GLN A 74 -11.59 -8.75 -10.57
C GLN A 74 -11.65 -9.45 -9.20
N GLY A 75 -12.04 -8.74 -8.14
CA GLY A 75 -12.10 -9.30 -6.78
C GLY A 75 -10.77 -9.26 -6.03
N ARG A 76 -9.72 -8.65 -6.59
CA ARG A 76 -8.40 -8.56 -5.95
C ARG A 76 -8.34 -7.39 -4.99
N SER A 77 -7.80 -7.62 -3.82
CA SER A 77 -7.63 -6.61 -2.78
C SER A 77 -6.24 -5.98 -2.84
N VAL A 78 -6.17 -4.67 -2.66
CA VAL A 78 -4.94 -3.89 -2.80
C VAL A 78 -4.78 -2.95 -1.62
N ALA A 79 -3.55 -2.80 -1.13
CA ALA A 79 -3.22 -1.76 -0.16
C ALA A 79 -2.40 -0.65 -0.82
N ILE A 80 -2.74 0.61 -0.55
CA ILE A 80 -1.88 1.77 -0.83
C ILE A 80 -1.22 2.20 0.47
N VAL A 81 0.10 2.33 0.44
CA VAL A 81 0.90 2.82 1.56
C VAL A 81 1.62 4.10 1.19
N SER A 82 1.84 4.94 2.20
CA SER A 82 2.56 6.20 2.11
C SER A 82 3.93 6.06 2.78
N ASP A 83 4.90 6.89 2.37
CA ASP A 83 6.27 6.87 2.90
C ASP A 83 6.39 7.59 4.26
N GLY A 84 5.54 7.21 5.21
CA GLY A 84 5.61 7.66 6.60
C GLY A 84 4.46 8.60 6.92
N GLY A 85 3.44 8.04 7.57
CA GLY A 85 2.23 8.76 7.93
C GLY A 85 1.02 8.21 7.20
N MET A 86 0.01 9.06 7.04
CA MET A 86 -1.26 8.68 6.43
C MET A 86 -1.21 8.95 4.91
N PRO A 87 -1.57 7.97 4.06
CA PRO A 87 -1.74 8.20 2.63
C PRO A 87 -2.67 9.38 2.36
N LEU A 88 -2.45 10.05 1.22
CA LEU A 88 -3.32 11.11 0.68
C LEU A 88 -3.23 12.47 1.37
N VAL A 89 -2.36 12.65 2.37
CA VAL A 89 -2.16 13.95 3.05
C VAL A 89 -1.01 14.75 2.41
N SER A 90 0.11 14.09 2.13
CA SER A 90 1.29 14.71 1.49
C SER A 90 1.91 13.85 0.39
N ASP A 91 1.31 12.69 0.12
CA ASP A 91 1.81 11.66 -0.78
C ASP A 91 0.79 11.42 -1.94
N PRO A 92 1.23 10.91 -3.09
CA PRO A 92 0.37 10.48 -4.21
C PRO A 92 -0.76 9.53 -3.79
N GLY A 93 -1.84 9.49 -4.59
CA GLY A 93 -2.98 8.59 -4.41
C GLY A 93 -4.34 9.29 -4.32
N TYR A 94 -4.39 10.62 -4.37
CA TYR A 94 -5.64 11.39 -4.32
C TYR A 94 -6.39 11.36 -5.66
N ARG A 95 -5.72 11.01 -6.78
CA ARG A 95 -6.25 11.19 -8.14
C ARG A 95 -6.50 9.90 -8.93
#